data_AF-A0A6I9NA57-F1
#
_entry.id   AF-A0A6I9NA57-F1
#
_cell.length_a   1.000
_cell.length_b   1.000
_cell.length_c   1.000
_cell.angle_alpha   90.00
_cell.angle_beta   90.00
_cell.angle_gamma   90.00
#
_symmetry.space_group_name_H-M   'P 1'
#
loop_
_entity.id
_entity.type
_entity.pdbx_description
1 polymer ?
#
loop_
_entity_poly.entity_id
_entity_poly.type
_entity_poly.pdbx_seq_one_letter_code
_entity_poly.pdbx_strand_id
1 'polypeptide(L)'
;MLFHIAFAVKTYSLPFSPLTPDDFKCPVKEEVTITSGEWEVLANHGAKRSSSPQIWVDEAARQVYFQGTKDSPLEHHLYVVSYDSPGEIVRLTKPGFSHSCSVSQTFDLFVSHYSSLTTAPCVHIYKLQGSEDDPLHKEPQFWASMMESSGFPMDYTPPEIFSFTGKSGFELYGMLYKPSTVVPGRKHPTVVFVYGGPQVQLVNNSYKGVKYLRLSTLASLGYAVLVIDGRGSCQRGLKFEGAVKDKMGQVEIEDQVEGLHYVAEKYAFVDLSRVAIHGWSYGGFLSLMGLIHKPDIFKVAIAGAPVTLWMAYDTGYTERYLDTPEKNPKGYEACSVALHVDKLPNEPNRLLILHGFLDENVHFFHTNFLVSQLIRAGKPYSLQIYPNERHSIRCPESGEHYEITLLHFLQQNL
;
A
#
# COMPACT_ATOMS: atom_id res chain seq x y z
N MET A 1 4.31 -15.23 -88.13
CA MET A 1 3.42 -16.14 -87.38
C MET A 1 4.22 -16.69 -86.21
N LEU A 2 4.01 -16.16 -85.00
CA LEU A 2 4.45 -16.75 -83.73
C LEU A 2 3.67 -16.04 -82.62
N PHE A 3 2.96 -16.85 -81.85
CA PHE A 3 1.85 -16.51 -80.98
C PHE A 3 2.31 -15.78 -79.71
N HIS A 4 1.59 -14.71 -79.32
CA HIS A 4 1.63 -14.18 -77.96
C HIS A 4 0.80 -15.09 -77.05
N ILE A 5 1.45 -15.68 -76.04
CA ILE A 5 0.77 -16.38 -74.95
C ILE A 5 0.62 -15.38 -73.81
N ALA A 6 -0.62 -15.00 -73.50
CA ALA A 6 -0.95 -14.25 -72.29
C ALA A 6 -1.23 -15.24 -71.16
N PHE A 7 -0.53 -15.11 -70.03
CA PHE A 7 -0.87 -15.81 -68.79
C PHE A 7 -1.75 -14.91 -67.93
N ALA A 8 -2.96 -15.37 -67.61
CA ALA A 8 -3.79 -14.77 -66.58
C ALA A 8 -3.44 -15.40 -65.22
N VAL A 9 -2.88 -14.62 -64.30
CA VAL A 9 -2.72 -15.03 -62.90
C VAL A 9 -4.04 -14.77 -62.18
N LYS A 10 -4.75 -15.84 -61.81
CA LYS A 10 -5.86 -15.75 -60.85
C LYS A 10 -5.28 -15.59 -59.44
N THR A 11 -5.33 -14.38 -58.90
CA THR A 11 -5.17 -14.15 -57.46
C THR A 11 -6.46 -14.56 -56.77
N TYR A 12 -6.43 -15.67 -56.02
CA TYR A 12 -7.50 -16.01 -55.09
C TYR A 12 -7.31 -15.17 -53.81
N SER A 13 -8.01 -14.05 -53.71
CA SER A 13 -8.23 -13.38 -52.43
C SER A 13 -9.39 -14.06 -51.72
N LEU A 14 -9.10 -14.96 -50.78
CA LEU A 14 -10.10 -15.36 -49.79
C LEU A 14 -10.40 -14.13 -48.90
N PRO A 15 -11.67 -13.77 -48.68
CA PRO A 15 -12.01 -12.70 -47.74
C PRO A 15 -11.66 -13.19 -46.32
N PHE A 16 -10.64 -12.59 -45.72
CA PHE A 16 -10.37 -12.73 -44.29
C PHE A 16 -11.54 -12.07 -43.56
N SER A 17 -12.46 -12.87 -43.00
CA SER A 17 -13.42 -12.32 -42.05
C SER A 17 -12.63 -11.90 -40.81
N PRO A 18 -12.85 -10.69 -40.26
CA PRO A 18 -12.18 -10.28 -39.05
C PRO A 18 -12.56 -11.25 -37.94
N LEU A 19 -11.56 -11.83 -37.30
CA LEU A 19 -11.75 -12.73 -36.17
C LEU A 19 -12.57 -12.01 -35.10
N THR A 20 -13.62 -12.64 -34.58
CA THR A 20 -14.37 -12.10 -33.44
C THR A 20 -13.66 -12.46 -32.13
N PRO A 21 -13.85 -11.68 -31.05
CA PRO A 21 -13.27 -12.01 -29.75
C PRO A 21 -13.63 -13.42 -29.24
N ASP A 22 -14.73 -13.98 -29.73
CA ASP A 22 -15.23 -15.29 -29.31
C ASP A 22 -14.69 -16.46 -30.15
N ASP A 23 -13.96 -16.20 -31.24
CA ASP A 23 -13.47 -17.25 -32.16
C ASP A 23 -12.51 -18.25 -31.50
N PHE A 24 -11.85 -17.83 -30.41
CA PHE A 24 -10.93 -18.67 -29.62
C PHE A 24 -11.41 -18.92 -28.19
N LYS A 25 -12.64 -18.51 -27.86
CA LYS A 25 -13.15 -18.66 -26.50
C LYS A 25 -13.54 -20.11 -26.25
N CYS A 26 -12.76 -20.79 -25.40
CA CYS A 26 -13.09 -22.15 -24.98
C CYS A 26 -14.42 -22.16 -24.21
N PRO A 27 -15.32 -23.14 -24.47
CA PRO A 27 -16.49 -23.33 -23.65
C PRO A 27 -16.08 -23.74 -22.24
N VAL A 28 -16.57 -23.03 -21.22
CA VAL A 28 -16.37 -23.39 -19.82
C VAL A 28 -17.24 -24.60 -19.52
N LYS A 29 -16.60 -25.75 -19.24
CA LYS A 29 -17.31 -26.99 -18.87
C LYS A 29 -17.92 -26.87 -17.48
N GLU A 30 -17.18 -26.29 -16.55
CA GLU A 30 -17.56 -26.13 -15.15
C GLU A 30 -16.76 -24.98 -14.52
N GLU A 31 -17.39 -24.24 -13.59
CA GLU A 31 -16.79 -23.17 -12.80
C GLU A 31 -17.26 -23.31 -11.35
N VAL A 32 -16.40 -23.88 -10.49
CA VAL A 32 -16.73 -24.17 -9.08
C VAL A 32 -16.09 -23.11 -8.17
N THR A 33 -16.91 -22.50 -7.33
CA THR A 33 -16.44 -21.55 -6.30
C THR A 33 -15.84 -22.30 -5.12
N ILE A 34 -14.50 -22.25 -4.97
CA ILE A 34 -13.77 -22.93 -3.89
C ILE A 34 -13.86 -22.15 -2.56
N THR A 35 -13.84 -20.82 -2.61
CA THR A 35 -13.90 -19.95 -1.43
C THR A 35 -14.84 -18.78 -1.68
N SER A 36 -15.46 -18.25 -0.62
CA SER A 36 -16.38 -17.11 -0.70
C SER A 36 -16.50 -16.35 0.62
N GLY A 37 -16.93 -15.08 0.54
CA GLY A 37 -17.20 -14.20 1.67
C GLY A 37 -16.61 -12.79 1.47
N GLU A 38 -16.82 -11.91 2.45
CA GLU A 38 -16.30 -10.53 2.46
C GLU A 38 -14.83 -10.49 2.95
N TRP A 39 -13.96 -11.22 2.26
CA TRP A 39 -12.52 -11.34 2.51
C TRP A 39 -11.81 -11.79 1.22
N GLU A 40 -10.48 -11.71 1.16
CA GLU A 40 -9.72 -12.06 -0.05
C GLU A 40 -8.68 -13.17 0.19
N VAL A 41 -8.50 -14.01 -0.83
CA VAL A 41 -7.32 -14.87 -0.96
C VAL A 41 -6.15 -14.01 -1.43
N LEU A 42 -4.99 -14.15 -0.78
CA LEU A 42 -3.79 -13.39 -1.08
C LEU A 42 -3.13 -13.93 -2.36
N ALA A 43 -3.61 -13.48 -3.52
CA ALA A 43 -2.96 -13.77 -4.79
C ALA A 43 -1.69 -12.92 -5.00
N ASN A 44 -1.52 -11.81 -4.27
CA ASN A 44 -0.31 -10.98 -4.29
C ASN A 44 -0.04 -10.42 -2.88
N HIS A 45 1.23 -10.30 -2.46
CA HIS A 45 1.58 -9.60 -1.21
C HIS A 45 1.60 -8.07 -1.41
N GLY A 46 0.55 -7.51 -2.03
CA GLY A 46 0.55 -6.13 -2.52
C GLY A 46 1.61 -5.87 -3.60
N ALA A 47 2.20 -4.68 -3.64
CA ALA A 47 3.24 -4.28 -4.60
C ALA A 47 4.54 -5.12 -4.55
N LYS A 48 4.67 -6.07 -3.62
CA LYS A 48 5.81 -7.00 -3.56
C LYS A 48 5.46 -8.30 -4.29
N ARG A 49 6.15 -8.56 -5.40
CA ARG A 49 6.22 -9.92 -5.98
C ARG A 49 6.87 -10.84 -4.95
N SER A 50 6.08 -11.77 -4.41
CA SER A 50 6.61 -12.90 -3.64
C SER A 50 7.25 -13.89 -4.60
N SER A 51 8.37 -14.50 -4.20
CA SER A 51 8.90 -15.70 -4.86
C SER A 51 8.17 -16.97 -4.41
N SER A 52 7.27 -16.89 -3.42
CA SER A 52 6.50 -18.03 -2.93
C SER A 52 5.28 -18.32 -3.82
N PRO A 53 4.90 -19.61 -4.01
CA PRO A 53 3.64 -19.98 -4.65
C PRO A 53 2.46 -19.26 -4.00
N GLN A 54 1.51 -18.77 -4.81
CA GLN A 54 0.30 -18.09 -4.32
C GLN A 54 -0.66 -19.07 -3.62
N ILE A 55 -0.61 -20.34 -4.00
CA ILE A 55 -1.33 -21.47 -3.41
C ILE A 55 -0.44 -22.73 -3.47
N TRP A 56 -0.75 -23.74 -2.66
CA TRP A 56 -0.14 -25.07 -2.72
C TRP A 56 -1.24 -26.13 -2.86
N VAL A 57 -1.14 -27.03 -3.83
CA VAL A 57 -2.20 -27.99 -4.17
C VAL A 57 -1.75 -29.40 -3.85
N ASP A 58 -2.41 -30.04 -2.89
CA ASP A 58 -2.25 -31.46 -2.60
C ASP A 58 -3.22 -32.26 -3.49
N GLU A 59 -2.69 -32.85 -4.55
CA GLU A 59 -3.48 -33.66 -5.48
C GLU A 59 -3.95 -34.97 -4.87
N ALA A 60 -3.19 -35.55 -3.94
CA ALA A 60 -3.53 -36.81 -3.31
C ALA A 60 -4.69 -36.64 -2.31
N ALA A 61 -4.63 -35.60 -1.48
CA ALA A 61 -5.68 -35.27 -0.52
C ALA A 61 -6.83 -34.44 -1.12
N ARG A 62 -6.68 -33.95 -2.35
CA ARG A 62 -7.64 -33.08 -3.06
C ARG A 62 -7.90 -31.76 -2.33
N GLN A 63 -6.83 -31.14 -1.85
CA GLN A 63 -6.84 -29.92 -1.05
C GLN A 63 -6.02 -28.80 -1.67
N VAL A 64 -6.38 -27.57 -1.34
CA VAL A 64 -5.59 -26.38 -1.66
C VAL A 64 -5.32 -25.59 -0.38
N TYR A 65 -4.05 -25.30 -0.16
CA TYR A 65 -3.56 -24.41 0.88
C TYR A 65 -3.38 -23.01 0.30
N PHE A 66 -3.82 -22.00 1.01
CA PHE A 66 -3.76 -20.61 0.57
C PHE A 66 -3.64 -19.66 1.75
N GLN A 67 -3.13 -18.44 1.48
CA GLN A 67 -3.15 -17.37 2.48
C GLN A 67 -4.34 -16.44 2.23
N GLY A 68 -4.93 -15.89 3.28
CA GLY A 68 -6.12 -15.04 3.15
C GLY A 68 -6.38 -14.12 4.35
N THR A 69 -7.39 -13.27 4.22
CA THR A 69 -7.83 -12.29 5.23
C THR A 69 -9.15 -12.68 5.92
N LYS A 70 -9.53 -13.96 5.86
CA LYS A 70 -10.84 -14.46 6.33
C LYS A 70 -11.13 -14.12 7.80
N ASP A 71 -10.17 -14.31 8.69
CA ASP A 71 -10.33 -13.99 10.12
C ASP A 71 -10.27 -12.48 10.41
N SER A 72 -9.45 -11.72 9.66
CA SER A 72 -9.28 -10.28 9.84
C SER A 72 -8.57 -9.64 8.63
N PRO A 73 -8.94 -8.41 8.21
CA PRO A 73 -8.16 -7.66 7.22
C PRO A 73 -6.80 -7.19 7.76
N LEU A 74 -6.56 -7.33 9.07
CA LEU A 74 -5.32 -6.93 9.75
C LEU A 74 -4.34 -8.09 9.91
N GLU A 75 -4.76 -9.34 9.66
CA GLU A 75 -3.96 -10.54 9.87
C GLU A 75 -4.00 -11.43 8.64
N HIS A 76 -2.82 -11.82 8.16
CA HIS A 76 -2.70 -12.84 7.13
C HIS A 76 -2.58 -14.20 7.80
N HIS A 77 -3.35 -15.17 7.34
CA HIS A 77 -3.33 -16.53 7.86
C HIS A 77 -3.25 -17.56 6.75
N LEU A 78 -2.70 -18.73 7.08
CA LEU A 78 -2.72 -19.91 6.23
C LEU A 78 -4.01 -20.69 6.48
N TYR A 79 -4.66 -21.10 5.39
CA TYR A 79 -5.88 -21.89 5.38
C TYR A 79 -5.73 -23.10 4.45
N VAL A 80 -6.59 -24.09 4.64
CA VAL A 80 -6.77 -25.24 3.75
C VAL A 80 -8.25 -25.50 3.49
N VAL A 81 -8.58 -25.93 2.27
CA VAL A 81 -9.95 -26.29 1.84
C VAL A 81 -9.88 -27.41 0.80
N SER A 82 -10.90 -28.27 0.73
CA SER A 82 -11.04 -29.22 -0.37
C SER A 82 -11.40 -28.50 -1.67
N TYR A 83 -10.75 -28.85 -2.79
CA TYR A 83 -11.18 -28.36 -4.11
C TYR A 83 -12.14 -29.33 -4.82
N ASP A 84 -12.34 -30.55 -4.29
CA ASP A 84 -13.29 -31.52 -4.83
C ASP A 84 -14.71 -31.34 -4.28
N SER A 85 -14.81 -31.10 -2.97
CA SER A 85 -16.07 -30.78 -2.30
C SER A 85 -15.86 -29.54 -1.43
N PRO A 86 -15.81 -28.34 -2.03
CA PRO A 86 -15.58 -27.10 -1.28
C PRO A 86 -16.64 -26.91 -0.20
N GLY A 87 -16.18 -26.64 1.02
CA GLY A 87 -17.03 -26.52 2.19
C GLY A 87 -16.32 -25.79 3.31
N GLU A 88 -15.90 -26.53 4.34
CA GLU A 88 -15.16 -25.96 5.46
C GLU A 88 -13.77 -25.47 5.06
N ILE A 89 -13.41 -24.27 5.54
CA ILE A 89 -12.08 -23.68 5.39
C ILE A 89 -11.41 -23.72 6.77
N VAL A 90 -10.35 -24.52 6.92
CA VAL A 90 -9.64 -24.71 8.18
C VAL A 90 -8.44 -23.77 8.24
N ARG A 91 -8.35 -22.96 9.31
CA ARG A 91 -7.19 -22.10 9.58
C ARG A 91 -6.07 -22.89 10.27
N LEU A 92 -4.84 -22.77 9.76
CA LEU A 92 -3.66 -23.49 10.26
C LEU A 92 -2.70 -22.63 11.09
N THR A 93 -2.86 -21.30 11.06
CA THR A 93 -2.01 -20.36 11.82
C THR A 93 -2.73 -19.79 13.03
N LYS A 94 -2.00 -19.51 14.11
CA LYS A 94 -2.55 -18.97 15.37
C LYS A 94 -3.00 -17.51 15.21
N PRO A 95 -4.18 -17.09 15.71
CA PRO A 95 -4.61 -15.68 15.65
C PRO A 95 -3.79 -14.78 16.57
N GLY A 96 -3.84 -13.47 16.33
CA GLY A 96 -3.08 -12.46 17.08
C GLY A 96 -1.70 -12.14 16.46
N PHE A 97 -1.39 -12.74 15.32
CA PHE A 97 -0.20 -12.52 14.52
C PHE A 97 -0.59 -12.49 13.04
N SER A 98 0.17 -11.75 12.24
CA SER A 98 0.11 -11.84 10.78
C SER A 98 1.23 -12.73 10.26
N HIS A 99 0.89 -13.67 9.38
CA HIS A 99 1.76 -14.75 8.91
C HIS A 99 2.10 -14.62 7.43
N SER A 100 3.32 -15.00 7.09
CA SER A 100 3.79 -15.27 5.73
C SER A 100 4.26 -16.72 5.69
N CYS A 101 3.50 -17.59 5.03
CA CYS A 101 3.71 -19.03 5.08
C CYS A 101 4.30 -19.61 3.79
N SER A 102 4.94 -20.78 3.93
CA SER A 102 5.30 -21.66 2.82
C SER A 102 5.07 -23.12 3.21
N VAL A 103 4.29 -23.85 2.41
CA VAL A 103 3.96 -25.26 2.66
C VAL A 103 4.97 -26.18 1.95
N SER A 104 5.31 -27.33 2.56
CA SER A 104 6.20 -28.33 1.95
C SER A 104 5.54 -28.98 0.73
N GLN A 105 6.35 -29.44 -0.22
CA GLN A 105 5.86 -30.18 -1.40
C GLN A 105 5.24 -31.55 -1.04
N THR A 106 5.53 -32.04 0.16
CA THR A 106 5.01 -33.28 0.74
C THR A 106 3.79 -33.07 1.65
N PHE A 107 3.34 -31.82 1.83
CA PHE A 107 2.15 -31.44 2.61
C PHE A 107 2.13 -31.93 4.06
N ASP A 108 3.31 -32.18 4.64
CA ASP A 108 3.51 -32.65 6.01
C ASP A 108 4.08 -31.56 6.94
N LEU A 109 4.60 -30.47 6.37
CA LEU A 109 5.22 -29.36 7.08
C LEU A 109 4.82 -28.02 6.46
N PHE A 110 4.83 -26.95 7.25
CA PHE A 110 4.89 -25.59 6.73
C PHE A 110 5.78 -24.70 7.59
N VAL A 111 6.37 -23.69 6.96
CA VAL A 111 7.13 -22.63 7.63
C VAL A 111 6.23 -21.41 7.73
N SER A 112 6.26 -20.74 8.89
CA SER A 112 5.59 -19.47 9.10
C SER A 112 6.57 -18.42 9.58
N HIS A 113 6.79 -17.38 8.78
CA HIS A 113 7.38 -16.13 9.21
C HIS A 113 6.26 -15.21 9.69
N TYR A 114 6.19 -14.95 11.00
CA TYR A 114 5.07 -14.24 11.59
C TYR A 114 5.51 -13.17 12.59
N SER A 115 4.66 -12.18 12.80
CA SER A 115 4.90 -11.12 13.77
C SER A 115 3.58 -10.48 14.19
N SER A 116 3.62 -9.61 15.20
CA SER A 116 2.50 -8.75 15.57
C SER A 116 3.02 -7.34 15.83
N LEU A 117 2.14 -6.37 16.11
CA LEU A 117 2.58 -5.06 16.56
C LEU A 117 3.49 -5.14 17.79
N THR A 118 3.23 -6.13 18.65
CA THR A 118 3.91 -6.28 19.93
C THR A 118 4.89 -7.45 19.98
N THR A 119 5.21 -8.08 18.87
CA THR A 119 6.16 -9.20 18.83
C THR A 119 7.01 -9.11 17.59
N ALA A 120 8.32 -8.97 17.79
CA ALA A 120 9.28 -8.96 16.70
C ALA A 120 9.20 -10.28 15.91
N PRO A 121 9.59 -10.29 14.63
CA PRO A 121 9.33 -11.44 13.77
C PRO A 121 9.99 -12.74 14.25
N CYS A 122 9.24 -13.83 14.17
CA CYS A 122 9.71 -15.21 14.39
C CYS A 122 9.59 -16.02 13.10
N VAL A 123 10.41 -17.07 12.96
CA VAL A 123 10.27 -18.07 11.90
C VAL A 123 10.22 -19.44 12.55
N HIS A 124 9.05 -20.06 12.54
CA HIS A 124 8.82 -21.38 13.10
C HIS A 124 8.38 -22.38 12.04
N ILE A 125 8.71 -23.65 12.26
CA ILE A 125 8.33 -24.79 11.44
C ILE A 125 7.24 -25.56 12.18
N TYR A 126 6.16 -25.87 11.47
CA TYR A 126 5.04 -26.64 11.98
C TYR A 126 4.89 -27.94 11.19
N LYS A 127 4.60 -29.03 11.89
CA LYS A 127 4.26 -30.31 11.32
C LYS A 127 2.75 -30.53 11.35
N LEU A 128 2.18 -30.91 10.20
CA LEU A 128 0.76 -31.23 10.07
C LEU A 128 0.55 -32.68 10.52
N GLN A 129 -0.22 -32.88 11.59
CA GLN A 129 -0.50 -34.20 12.16
C GLN A 129 -2.01 -34.43 12.26
N GLY A 130 -2.48 -35.56 11.78
CA GLY A 130 -3.89 -35.93 11.83
C GLY A 130 -4.12 -37.29 11.20
N SER A 131 -5.38 -37.72 11.15
CA SER A 131 -5.76 -38.96 10.46
C SER A 131 -5.60 -38.80 8.95
N GLU A 132 -5.19 -39.86 8.25
CA GLU A 132 -5.26 -39.88 6.78
C GLU A 132 -6.70 -40.06 6.27
N ASP A 133 -7.62 -40.53 7.12
CA ASP A 133 -9.05 -40.60 6.79
C ASP A 133 -9.74 -39.23 6.79
N ASP A 134 -9.11 -38.23 7.42
CA ASP A 134 -9.60 -36.86 7.51
C ASP A 134 -8.44 -35.86 7.29
N PRO A 135 -7.94 -35.77 6.04
CA PRO A 135 -6.77 -34.97 5.76
C PRO A 135 -7.01 -33.47 5.94
N LEU A 136 -8.27 -33.01 6.01
CA LEU A 136 -8.61 -31.58 6.13
C LEU A 136 -8.31 -31.03 7.52
N HIS A 137 -8.44 -31.88 8.54
CA HIS A 137 -8.28 -31.52 9.94
C HIS A 137 -6.93 -31.93 10.52
N LYS A 138 -5.87 -31.99 9.70
CA LYS A 138 -4.50 -32.13 10.19
C LYS A 138 -4.12 -30.91 11.04
N GLU A 139 -3.79 -31.14 12.30
CA GLU A 139 -3.45 -30.09 13.26
C GLU A 139 -1.99 -29.65 13.10
N PRO A 140 -1.73 -28.32 13.13
CA PRO A 140 -0.38 -27.76 13.09
C PRO A 140 0.31 -27.89 14.46
N GLN A 141 1.34 -28.74 14.56
CA GLN A 141 2.17 -28.85 15.76
C GLN A 141 3.51 -28.14 15.58
N PHE A 142 3.91 -27.33 16.56
CA PHE A 142 5.24 -26.73 16.57
C PHE A 142 6.32 -27.82 16.51
N TRP A 143 7.23 -27.71 15.55
CA TRP A 143 8.29 -28.69 15.32
C TRP A 143 9.66 -28.13 15.69
N ALA A 144 10.00 -26.96 15.17
CA ALA A 144 11.29 -26.32 15.41
C ALA A 144 11.22 -24.81 15.19
N SER A 145 12.20 -24.10 15.74
CA SER A 145 12.42 -22.67 15.51
C SER A 145 13.62 -22.43 14.61
N MET A 146 13.48 -21.58 13.61
CA MET A 146 14.56 -21.08 12.75
C MET A 146 15.02 -19.68 13.19
N MET A 147 14.11 -18.87 13.73
CA MET A 147 14.37 -17.53 14.24
C MET A 147 13.41 -17.22 15.38
N GLU A 148 13.95 -16.86 16.54
CA GLU A 148 13.17 -16.35 17.67
C GLU A 148 13.09 -14.83 17.66
N SER A 149 12.06 -14.30 18.32
CA SER A 149 11.90 -12.87 18.53
C SER A 149 13.12 -12.31 19.25
N SER A 150 13.71 -11.24 18.71
CA SER A 150 14.84 -10.52 19.32
C SER A 150 14.46 -9.76 20.60
N GLY A 151 13.19 -9.82 21.03
CA GLY A 151 12.63 -8.89 22.00
C GLY A 151 12.46 -7.48 21.43
N PHE A 152 11.96 -6.56 22.25
CA PHE A 152 11.89 -5.15 21.89
C PHE A 152 13.20 -4.44 22.25
N PRO A 153 13.68 -3.51 21.41
CA PRO A 153 14.55 -2.45 21.90
C PRO A 153 13.83 -1.74 23.05
N MET A 154 14.52 -1.44 24.15
CA MET A 154 13.93 -0.80 25.35
C MET A 154 13.16 0.50 25.05
N ASP A 155 13.47 1.15 23.92
CA ASP A 155 12.92 2.46 23.53
C ASP A 155 11.81 2.38 22.44
N TYR A 156 11.36 1.18 22.05
CA TYR A 156 10.29 1.05 21.07
C TYR A 156 8.92 0.89 21.75
N THR A 157 8.03 1.85 21.53
CA THR A 157 6.61 1.73 21.90
C THR A 157 5.80 1.42 20.65
N PRO A 158 5.12 0.25 20.57
CA PRO A 158 4.29 -0.09 19.42
C PRO A 158 3.09 0.86 19.29
N PRO A 159 2.59 1.10 18.07
CA PRO A 159 1.36 1.86 17.90
C PRO A 159 0.14 1.09 18.38
N GLU A 160 -0.96 1.79 18.64
CA GLU A 160 -2.28 1.21 18.84
C GLU A 160 -3.07 1.23 17.53
N ILE A 161 -3.64 0.08 17.13
CA ILE A 161 -4.63 0.05 16.05
C ILE A 161 -5.96 0.57 16.59
N PHE A 162 -6.62 1.40 15.79
CA PHE A 162 -8.01 1.82 16.00
C PHE A 162 -8.79 1.67 14.69
N SER A 163 -10.12 1.69 14.79
CA SER A 163 -11.00 1.82 13.64
C SER A 163 -12.10 2.85 13.89
N PHE A 164 -12.65 3.34 12.79
CA PHE A 164 -13.81 4.22 12.75
C PHE A 164 -14.59 4.00 11.45
N THR A 165 -15.90 4.27 11.47
CA THR A 165 -16.73 4.24 10.26
C THR A 165 -16.65 5.60 9.58
N GLY A 166 -16.07 5.65 8.39
CA GLY A 166 -16.01 6.88 7.59
C GLY A 166 -17.39 7.24 7.03
N LYS A 167 -17.57 8.49 6.59
CA LYS A 167 -18.82 8.95 5.96
C LYS A 167 -19.19 8.17 4.70
N SER A 168 -18.21 7.53 4.08
CA SER A 168 -18.37 6.62 2.95
C SER A 168 -19.08 5.30 3.29
N GLY A 169 -19.28 5.00 4.58
CA GLY A 169 -19.87 3.76 5.08
C GLY A 169 -18.87 2.63 5.28
N PHE A 170 -17.62 2.78 4.85
CA PHE A 170 -16.57 1.81 5.12
C PHE A 170 -15.99 1.98 6.53
N GLU A 171 -15.69 0.86 7.18
CA GLU A 171 -14.79 0.85 8.33
C GLU A 171 -13.35 1.10 7.85
N LEU A 172 -12.69 2.11 8.41
CA LEU A 172 -11.31 2.46 8.13
C LEU A 172 -10.44 2.14 9.35
N TYR A 173 -9.24 1.64 9.10
CA TYR A 173 -8.27 1.29 10.14
C TYR A 173 -7.14 2.32 10.18
N GLY A 174 -6.68 2.62 11.39
CA GLY A 174 -5.54 3.48 11.62
C GLY A 174 -4.59 2.94 12.69
N MET A 175 -3.38 3.47 12.72
CA MET A 175 -2.40 3.29 13.77
C MET A 175 -2.10 4.64 14.42
N LEU A 176 -2.06 4.66 15.75
CA LEU A 176 -1.67 5.82 16.55
C LEU A 176 -0.42 5.50 17.36
N TYR A 177 0.66 6.23 17.09
CA TYR A 177 1.79 6.31 18.02
C TYR A 177 1.53 7.47 18.97
N LYS A 178 1.30 7.14 20.24
CA LYS A 178 1.12 8.14 21.29
C LYS A 178 2.49 8.76 21.63
N PRO A 179 2.56 10.06 21.94
CA PRO A 179 3.77 10.64 22.52
C PRO A 179 4.24 9.82 23.73
N SER A 180 5.54 9.52 23.84
CA SER A 180 6.05 8.68 24.95
C SER A 180 5.76 9.26 26.33
N THR A 181 5.66 10.60 26.43
CA THR A 181 5.27 11.30 27.65
C THR A 181 4.05 12.18 27.37
N VAL A 182 2.86 11.67 27.67
CA VAL A 182 1.62 12.45 27.62
C VAL A 182 1.44 13.17 28.95
N VAL A 183 1.49 14.51 28.93
CA VAL A 183 1.20 15.34 30.11
C VAL A 183 -0.26 15.78 30.04
N PRO A 184 -1.10 15.49 31.06
CA PRO A 184 -2.48 15.93 31.10
C PRO A 184 -2.62 17.45 30.86
N GLY A 185 -3.50 17.84 29.95
CA GLY A 185 -3.73 19.24 29.58
C GLY A 185 -2.77 19.80 28.52
N ARG A 186 -1.69 19.09 28.16
CA ARG A 186 -0.80 19.49 27.06
C ARG A 186 -1.23 18.85 25.74
N LYS A 187 -1.29 19.67 24.68
CA LYS A 187 -1.50 19.19 23.31
C LYS A 187 -0.17 19.08 22.55
N HIS A 188 -0.09 18.06 21.71
CA HIS A 188 1.09 17.65 20.97
C HIS A 188 0.89 17.87 19.46
N PRO A 189 1.93 18.37 18.75
CA PRO A 189 1.88 18.46 17.30
C PRO A 189 1.70 17.06 16.70
N THR A 190 0.97 16.98 15.59
CA THR A 190 0.57 15.72 14.97
C THR A 190 1.23 15.55 13.61
N VAL A 191 1.78 14.37 13.33
CA VAL A 191 2.33 14.00 12.02
C VAL A 191 1.46 12.89 11.43
N VAL A 192 0.78 13.19 10.33
CA VAL A 192 0.07 12.21 9.51
C VAL A 192 1.08 11.60 8.52
N PHE A 193 1.48 10.36 8.77
CA PHE A 193 2.31 9.59 7.84
C PHE A 193 1.42 8.83 6.86
N VAL A 194 1.54 9.15 5.57
CA VAL A 194 0.61 8.67 4.54
C VAL A 194 1.33 7.89 3.44
N TYR A 195 0.69 6.82 2.98
CA TYR A 195 0.91 6.28 1.63
C TYR A 195 -0.38 6.41 0.83
N GLY A 196 -1.47 5.77 1.29
CA GLY A 196 -2.84 5.98 0.79
C GLY A 196 -3.11 5.62 -0.68
N GLY A 197 -2.16 4.97 -1.36
CA GLY A 197 -2.32 4.53 -2.74
C GLY A 197 -2.71 3.05 -2.88
N PRO A 198 -3.15 2.63 -4.08
CA PRO A 198 -3.42 1.23 -4.42
C PRO A 198 -2.30 0.25 -4.10
N GLN A 199 -2.66 -1.03 -3.95
CA GLN A 199 -1.73 -2.16 -3.73
C GLN A 199 -0.96 -2.15 -2.40
N VAL A 200 -1.19 -1.18 -1.51
CA VAL A 200 -0.51 -1.08 -0.22
C VAL A 200 -1.52 -0.97 0.91
N GLN A 201 -1.20 -1.66 2.01
CA GLN A 201 -1.85 -1.54 3.31
C GLN A 201 -0.74 -1.29 4.34
N LEU A 202 -0.85 -0.22 5.13
CA LEU A 202 0.12 0.12 6.18
C LEU A 202 -0.30 -0.42 7.55
N VAL A 203 -1.60 -0.40 7.81
CA VAL A 203 -2.27 -0.72 9.07
C VAL A 203 -2.65 -2.20 9.06
N ASN A 204 -1.84 -3.00 9.73
CA ASN A 204 -2.09 -4.43 9.98
C ASN A 204 -1.27 -4.87 11.19
N ASN A 205 -1.63 -6.02 11.77
CA ASN A 205 -1.00 -6.57 12.96
C ASN A 205 0.32 -7.28 12.63
N SER A 206 1.30 -6.51 12.17
CA SER A 206 2.66 -6.97 11.87
C SER A 206 3.68 -6.04 12.53
N TYR A 207 4.89 -6.52 12.82
CA TYR A 207 5.90 -5.70 13.49
C TYR A 207 6.30 -4.49 12.63
N LYS A 208 6.24 -3.29 13.21
CA LYS A 208 6.54 -2.02 12.51
C LYS A 208 7.92 -1.44 12.86
N GLY A 209 8.54 -1.92 13.94
CA GLY A 209 9.77 -1.36 14.53
C GLY A 209 11.05 -1.50 13.71
N VAL A 210 11.02 -2.14 12.54
CA VAL A 210 12.14 -2.13 11.58
C VAL A 210 11.94 -1.03 10.54
N LYS A 211 10.93 -1.17 9.67
CA LYS A 211 10.72 -0.26 8.54
C LYS A 211 10.25 1.14 8.96
N TYR A 212 9.50 1.23 10.05
CA TYR A 212 8.86 2.46 10.52
C TYR A 212 9.40 2.90 11.88
N LEU A 213 10.64 2.52 12.23
CA LEU A 213 11.29 2.90 13.48
C LEU A 213 11.23 4.42 13.72
N ARG A 214 11.46 5.22 12.67
CA ARG A 214 11.36 6.68 12.70
C ARG A 214 10.02 7.24 13.20
N LEU A 215 8.90 6.51 13.04
CA LEU A 215 7.61 6.95 13.57
C LEU A 215 7.59 6.83 15.11
N SER A 216 8.25 5.80 15.65
CA SER A 216 8.49 5.68 17.10
C SER A 216 9.44 6.78 17.59
N THR A 217 10.44 7.17 16.81
CA THR A 217 11.33 8.30 17.13
C THR A 217 10.59 9.63 17.18
N LEU A 218 9.66 9.88 16.24
CA LEU A 218 8.79 11.06 16.31
C LEU A 218 7.93 11.05 17.58
N ALA A 219 7.37 9.89 17.93
CA ALA A 219 6.59 9.75 19.16
C ALA A 219 7.42 9.98 20.43
N SER A 220 8.67 9.52 20.47
CA SER A 220 9.58 9.77 21.60
C SER A 220 9.99 11.24 21.73
N LEU A 221 10.03 11.98 20.61
CA LEU A 221 10.24 13.43 20.59
C LEU A 221 8.97 14.25 20.89
N GLY A 222 7.84 13.58 21.14
CA GLY A 222 6.61 14.21 21.59
C GLY A 222 5.61 14.54 20.48
N TYR A 223 5.75 14.00 19.27
CA TYR A 223 4.72 14.10 18.25
C TYR A 223 3.66 13.00 18.44
N ALA A 224 2.39 13.32 18.18
CA ALA A 224 1.42 12.27 17.90
C ALA A 224 1.60 11.83 16.45
N VAL A 225 1.75 10.53 16.17
CA VAL A 225 1.92 10.05 14.78
C VAL A 225 0.73 9.19 14.38
N LEU A 226 0.12 9.56 13.26
CA LEU A 226 -1.09 8.96 12.74
C LEU A 226 -0.83 8.32 11.38
N VAL A 227 -1.30 7.08 11.20
CA VAL A 227 -1.33 6.38 9.92
C VAL A 227 -2.74 5.89 9.69
N ILE A 228 -3.33 6.14 8.53
CA ILE A 228 -4.69 5.69 8.19
C ILE A 228 -4.66 5.01 6.83
N ASP A 229 -5.20 3.80 6.75
CA ASP A 229 -5.51 3.15 5.48
C ASP A 229 -6.91 3.58 5.03
N GLY A 230 -6.95 4.64 4.23
CA GLY A 230 -8.15 5.14 3.58
C GLY A 230 -8.58 4.28 2.38
N ARG A 231 -9.73 4.64 1.80
CA ARG A 231 -10.23 4.04 0.56
C ARG A 231 -9.17 4.11 -0.54
N GLY A 232 -9.05 3.04 -1.32
CA GLY A 232 -7.96 2.87 -2.30
C GLY A 232 -6.82 1.95 -1.83
N SER A 233 -6.61 1.79 -0.52
CA SER A 233 -5.65 0.78 -0.01
C SER A 233 -6.13 -0.65 -0.28
N CYS A 234 -5.21 -1.63 -0.22
CA CYS A 234 -5.51 -3.04 -0.54
C CYS A 234 -5.98 -3.86 0.69
N GLN A 235 -6.19 -5.18 0.51
CA GLN A 235 -6.64 -6.12 1.56
C GLN A 235 -8.08 -5.93 2.04
N ARG A 236 -8.92 -5.30 1.22
CA ARG A 236 -10.30 -4.89 1.53
C ARG A 236 -11.28 -5.12 0.37
N GLY A 237 -10.86 -5.88 -0.65
CA GLY A 237 -11.65 -6.15 -1.85
C GLY A 237 -11.73 -4.99 -2.86
N LEU A 238 -12.14 -5.35 -4.08
CA LEU A 238 -12.09 -4.46 -5.24
C LEU A 238 -12.98 -3.21 -5.13
N LYS A 239 -14.12 -3.29 -4.42
CA LYS A 239 -14.98 -2.11 -4.22
C LYS A 239 -14.30 -1.05 -3.36
N PHE A 240 -13.51 -1.45 -2.38
CA PHE A 240 -12.77 -0.55 -1.51
C PHE A 240 -11.55 0.05 -2.23
N GLU A 241 -10.78 -0.77 -2.97
CA GLU A 241 -9.65 -0.31 -3.79
C GLU A 241 -10.12 0.59 -4.95
N GLY A 242 -11.21 0.22 -5.62
CA GLY A 242 -11.78 0.95 -6.76
C GLY A 242 -12.36 2.32 -6.42
N ALA A 243 -12.39 2.71 -5.15
CA ALA A 243 -12.84 4.03 -4.72
C ALA A 243 -12.00 5.19 -5.29
N VAL A 244 -10.75 4.93 -5.71
CA VAL A 244 -9.86 5.91 -6.35
C VAL A 244 -9.92 5.88 -7.88
N LYS A 245 -10.66 4.94 -8.49
CA LYS A 245 -10.78 4.80 -9.94
C LYS A 245 -11.24 6.12 -10.57
N ASP A 246 -10.42 6.64 -11.48
CA ASP A 246 -10.56 7.87 -12.25
C ASP A 246 -10.47 9.18 -11.42
N LYS A 247 -10.14 9.09 -10.12
CA LYS A 247 -10.16 10.21 -9.17
C LYS A 247 -9.07 10.16 -8.07
N MET A 248 -7.89 9.65 -8.41
CA MET A 248 -6.73 9.64 -7.51
C MET A 248 -6.44 11.03 -6.92
N GLY A 249 -6.11 11.09 -5.63
CA GLY A 249 -5.80 12.31 -4.89
C GLY A 249 -7.01 13.11 -4.38
N GLN A 250 -8.23 12.65 -4.66
CA GLN A 250 -9.46 13.35 -4.28
C GLN A 250 -10.10 12.74 -3.03
N VAL A 251 -10.24 11.42 -2.98
CA VAL A 251 -10.98 10.72 -1.91
C VAL A 251 -10.13 10.46 -0.67
N GLU A 252 -8.81 10.34 -0.88
CA GLU A 252 -7.88 9.86 0.12
C GLU A 252 -7.68 10.88 1.25
N ILE A 253 -7.60 12.16 0.90
CA ILE A 253 -7.39 13.25 1.87
C ILE A 253 -8.60 13.41 2.78
N GLU A 254 -9.81 13.18 2.28
CA GLU A 254 -11.03 13.20 3.10
C GLU A 254 -10.95 12.15 4.21
N ASP A 255 -10.57 10.91 3.85
CA ASP A 255 -10.43 9.81 4.80
C ASP A 255 -9.33 10.08 5.84
N GLN A 256 -8.21 10.69 5.44
CA GLN A 256 -7.15 11.10 6.37
C GLN A 256 -7.64 12.15 7.37
N VAL A 257 -8.41 13.14 6.91
CA VAL A 257 -8.96 14.21 7.76
C VAL A 257 -10.02 13.67 8.71
N GLU A 258 -10.90 12.77 8.25
CA GLU A 258 -11.90 12.11 9.10
C GLU A 258 -11.24 11.31 10.22
N GLY A 259 -10.22 10.50 9.91
CA GLY A 259 -9.50 9.75 10.94
C GLY A 259 -8.72 10.64 11.90
N LEU A 260 -8.14 11.74 11.42
CA LEU A 260 -7.50 12.74 12.27
C LEU A 260 -8.48 13.37 13.27
N HIS A 261 -9.67 13.75 12.82
CA HIS A 261 -10.71 14.29 13.70
C HIS A 261 -11.21 13.25 14.71
N TYR A 262 -11.44 12.01 14.28
CA TYR A 262 -11.81 10.91 15.18
C TYR A 262 -10.77 10.72 16.31
N VAL A 263 -9.48 10.72 15.97
CA VAL A 263 -8.42 10.60 16.97
C VAL A 263 -8.37 11.84 17.86
N ALA A 264 -8.57 13.05 17.33
CA ALA A 264 -8.59 14.27 18.14
C ALA A 264 -9.75 14.35 19.13
N GLU A 265 -10.92 13.81 18.75
CA GLU A 265 -12.08 13.70 19.64
C GLU A 265 -11.84 12.69 20.76
N LYS A 266 -11.18 11.57 20.43
CA LYS A 266 -10.91 10.48 21.38
C LYS A 266 -9.73 10.78 22.32
N TYR A 267 -8.72 11.52 21.85
CA TYR A 267 -7.48 11.76 22.58
C TYR A 267 -7.21 13.26 22.73
N ALA A 268 -7.43 13.78 23.95
CA ALA A 268 -7.31 15.21 24.27
C ALA A 268 -5.92 15.82 24.04
N PHE A 269 -4.87 14.98 23.89
CA PHE A 269 -3.51 15.43 23.63
C PHE A 269 -3.25 15.81 22.16
N VAL A 270 -4.19 15.60 21.24
CA VAL A 270 -3.98 15.93 19.82
C VAL A 270 -4.18 17.42 19.56
N ASP A 271 -3.20 18.04 18.90
CA ASP A 271 -3.27 19.45 18.48
C ASP A 271 -3.62 19.57 16.99
N LEU A 272 -4.89 19.85 16.68
CA LEU A 272 -5.34 20.10 15.30
C LEU A 272 -4.81 21.41 14.72
N SER A 273 -4.24 22.31 15.52
CA SER A 273 -3.64 23.54 15.01
C SER A 273 -2.23 23.34 14.46
N ARG A 274 -1.58 22.20 14.76
CA ARG A 274 -0.20 21.86 14.38
C ARG A 274 -0.14 20.45 13.80
N VAL A 275 -0.60 20.32 12.55
CA VAL A 275 -0.64 19.04 11.84
C VAL A 275 0.29 19.08 10.62
N ALA A 276 1.22 18.12 10.53
CA ALA A 276 2.02 17.86 9.34
C ALA A 276 1.46 16.65 8.57
N ILE A 277 1.69 16.63 7.26
CA ILE A 277 1.51 15.45 6.42
C ILE A 277 2.83 15.07 5.75
N HIS A 278 3.19 13.80 5.81
CA HIS A 278 4.42 13.30 5.21
C HIS A 278 4.22 11.93 4.58
N GLY A 279 4.73 11.76 3.36
CA GLY A 279 4.78 10.47 2.69
C GLY A 279 5.82 10.43 1.58
N TRP A 280 6.05 9.22 1.07
CA TRP A 280 6.92 8.95 -0.08
C TRP A 280 6.13 8.35 -1.23
N SER A 281 6.57 8.60 -2.47
CA SER A 281 5.91 8.10 -3.69
C SER A 281 4.46 8.60 -3.77
N TYR A 282 3.46 7.70 -3.85
CA TYR A 282 2.04 8.07 -3.74
C TYR A 282 1.74 8.88 -2.46
N GLY A 283 2.42 8.58 -1.34
CA GLY A 283 2.29 9.36 -0.12
C GLY A 283 2.85 10.78 -0.24
N GLY A 284 3.88 10.98 -1.06
CA GLY A 284 4.40 12.31 -1.38
C GLY A 284 3.41 13.10 -2.24
N PHE A 285 2.81 12.43 -3.22
CA PHE A 285 1.68 12.96 -3.99
C PHE A 285 0.51 13.39 -3.07
N LEU A 286 0.09 12.54 -2.14
CA LEU A 286 -0.97 12.87 -1.18
C LEU A 286 -0.55 13.96 -0.19
N SER A 287 0.73 14.08 0.16
CA SER A 287 1.21 15.20 0.99
C SER A 287 1.00 16.54 0.29
N LEU A 288 1.26 16.61 -1.03
CA LEU A 288 0.97 17.79 -1.86
C LEU A 288 -0.53 18.03 -1.98
N MET A 289 -1.33 16.99 -2.25
CA MET A 289 -2.79 17.11 -2.33
C MET A 289 -3.41 17.57 -1.00
N GLY A 290 -2.91 17.09 0.13
CA GLY A 290 -3.33 17.54 1.46
C GLY A 290 -3.10 19.05 1.63
N LEU A 291 -1.92 19.54 1.24
CA LEU A 291 -1.60 20.97 1.34
C LEU A 291 -2.41 21.83 0.34
N ILE A 292 -2.78 21.30 -0.83
CA ILE A 292 -3.63 21.98 -1.82
C ILE A 292 -5.09 22.03 -1.38
N HIS A 293 -5.65 20.92 -0.90
CA HIS A 293 -7.08 20.79 -0.64
C HIS A 293 -7.49 21.17 0.79
N LYS A 294 -6.57 21.02 1.75
CA LYS A 294 -6.81 21.25 3.19
C LYS A 294 -5.67 22.05 3.83
N PRO A 295 -5.28 23.23 3.29
CA PRO A 295 -4.23 24.07 3.87
C PRO A 295 -4.60 24.62 5.27
N ASP A 296 -5.87 24.62 5.63
CA ASP A 296 -6.38 24.95 6.96
C ASP A 296 -6.05 23.86 7.99
N ILE A 297 -6.04 22.60 7.58
CA ILE A 297 -5.69 21.44 8.42
C ILE A 297 -4.17 21.22 8.44
N PHE A 298 -3.55 21.01 7.27
CA PHE A 298 -2.14 20.63 7.18
C PHE A 298 -1.25 21.87 7.15
N LYS A 299 -0.54 22.15 8.24
CA LYS A 299 0.36 23.30 8.37
C LYS A 299 1.62 23.15 7.55
N VAL A 300 2.19 21.95 7.52
CA VAL A 300 3.35 21.64 6.68
C VAL A 300 3.15 20.32 5.94
N ALA A 301 3.71 20.23 4.73
CA ALA A 301 3.77 19.00 3.95
C ALA A 301 5.21 18.67 3.58
N ILE A 302 5.61 17.42 3.81
CA ILE A 302 6.91 16.87 3.39
C ILE A 302 6.67 15.79 2.33
N ALA A 303 6.86 16.15 1.07
CA ALA A 303 6.57 15.31 -0.09
C ALA A 303 7.84 14.64 -0.64
N GLY A 304 7.97 13.33 -0.41
CA GLY A 304 9.08 12.53 -0.94
C GLY A 304 8.76 11.83 -2.25
N ALA A 305 9.61 12.01 -3.27
CA ALA A 305 9.46 11.46 -4.62
C ALA A 305 8.01 11.49 -5.17
N PRO A 306 7.34 12.65 -5.17
CA PRO A 306 5.93 12.73 -5.54
C PRO A 306 5.73 12.59 -7.05
N VAL A 307 4.65 11.91 -7.47
CA VAL A 307 4.10 12.07 -8.81
C VAL A 307 3.38 13.42 -8.86
N THR A 308 3.83 14.32 -9.73
CA THR A 308 3.26 15.68 -9.83
C THR A 308 2.44 15.93 -11.09
N LEU A 309 2.56 15.06 -12.08
CA LEU A 309 1.91 15.13 -13.39
C LEU A 309 1.68 13.73 -13.92
N TRP A 310 0.45 13.23 -13.87
CA TRP A 310 0.16 11.81 -14.15
C TRP A 310 0.37 11.40 -15.61
N MET A 311 0.31 12.34 -16.55
CA MET A 311 0.67 12.08 -17.96
C MET A 311 2.15 11.70 -18.15
N ALA A 312 3.01 11.99 -17.16
CA ALA A 312 4.43 11.68 -17.22
C ALA A 312 4.79 10.35 -16.51
N TYR A 313 3.79 9.61 -16.01
CA TYR A 313 3.99 8.31 -15.37
C TYR A 313 3.64 7.17 -16.34
N ASP A 314 3.97 5.93 -16.00
CA ASP A 314 3.85 4.79 -16.93
C ASP A 314 2.41 4.39 -17.23
N THR A 315 2.20 3.74 -18.37
CA THR A 315 0.89 3.30 -18.86
C THR A 315 0.25 2.26 -17.94
N GLY A 316 1.00 1.23 -17.54
CA GLY A 316 0.47 0.07 -16.80
C GLY A 316 -0.08 0.44 -15.42
N TYR A 317 0.55 1.38 -14.72
CA TYR A 317 0.00 1.94 -13.48
C TYR A 317 -1.13 2.92 -13.78
N THR A 318 -0.86 3.93 -14.61
CA THR A 318 -1.74 5.09 -14.74
C THR A 318 -3.06 4.72 -15.41
N GLU A 319 -3.04 4.01 -16.53
CA GLU A 319 -4.27 3.67 -17.27
C GLU A 319 -5.17 2.71 -16.49
N ARG A 320 -4.59 1.83 -15.66
CA ARG A 320 -5.36 0.96 -14.76
C ARG A 320 -6.26 1.77 -13.82
N TYR A 321 -5.74 2.85 -13.22
CA TYR A 321 -6.47 3.62 -12.22
C TYR A 321 -7.10 4.91 -12.72
N LEU A 322 -6.65 5.48 -13.83
CA LEU A 322 -7.16 6.74 -14.39
C LEU A 322 -7.76 6.60 -15.79
N ASP A 323 -7.70 5.41 -16.41
CA ASP A 323 -7.96 5.22 -17.84
C ASP A 323 -6.97 6.03 -18.71
N THR A 324 -7.15 6.04 -20.02
CA THR A 324 -6.32 6.86 -20.94
C THR A 324 -6.62 8.37 -20.78
N PRO A 325 -5.64 9.27 -21.01
CA PRO A 325 -5.85 10.72 -20.95
C PRO A 325 -7.01 11.22 -21.83
N GLU A 326 -7.26 10.57 -22.97
CA GLU A 326 -8.35 10.91 -23.89
C GLU A 326 -9.73 10.64 -23.29
N LYS A 327 -9.86 9.58 -22.48
CA LYS A 327 -11.11 9.20 -21.85
C LYS A 327 -11.34 9.91 -20.52
N ASN A 328 -10.27 10.27 -19.81
CA ASN A 328 -10.36 10.93 -18.50
C ASN A 328 -9.51 12.22 -18.38
N PRO A 329 -9.66 13.20 -19.29
CA PRO A 329 -8.82 14.40 -19.26
C PRO A 329 -8.98 15.20 -17.96
N LYS A 330 -10.21 15.25 -17.41
CA LYS A 330 -10.50 15.94 -16.14
C LYS A 330 -9.87 15.26 -14.94
N GLY A 331 -9.85 13.92 -14.90
CA GLY A 331 -9.20 13.17 -13.83
C GLY A 331 -7.70 13.44 -13.81
N TYR A 332 -7.03 13.35 -14.97
CA TYR A 332 -5.60 13.66 -15.10
C TYR A 332 -5.27 15.10 -14.68
N GLU A 333 -6.10 16.07 -15.04
CA GLU A 333 -5.94 17.46 -14.60
C GLU A 333 -6.12 17.59 -13.08
N ALA A 334 -7.22 17.04 -12.54
CA ALA A 334 -7.55 17.12 -11.12
C ALA A 334 -6.50 16.45 -10.23
N CYS A 335 -5.89 15.34 -10.68
CA CYS A 335 -4.89 14.61 -9.91
C CYS A 335 -3.45 15.11 -10.11
N SER A 336 -3.19 16.08 -11.00
CA SER A 336 -1.84 16.59 -11.28
C SER A 336 -1.54 17.88 -10.52
N VAL A 337 -0.88 17.77 -9.37
CA VAL A 337 -0.56 18.91 -8.47
C VAL A 337 0.20 20.05 -9.16
N ALA A 338 1.03 19.76 -10.17
CA ALA A 338 1.77 20.77 -10.92
C ALA A 338 0.85 21.73 -11.70
N LEU A 339 -0.40 21.35 -11.94
CA LEU A 339 -1.42 22.18 -12.60
C LEU A 339 -2.25 23.02 -11.60
N HIS A 340 -2.08 22.80 -10.29
CA HIS A 340 -2.81 23.49 -9.21
C HIS A 340 -1.88 24.22 -8.23
N VAL A 341 -0.69 24.63 -8.69
CA VAL A 341 0.31 25.30 -7.84
C VAL A 341 -0.17 26.64 -7.27
N ASP A 342 -1.14 27.28 -7.92
CA ASP A 342 -1.79 28.51 -7.45
C ASP A 342 -2.49 28.31 -6.09
N LYS A 343 -2.96 27.09 -5.81
CA LYS A 343 -3.61 26.70 -4.57
C LYS A 343 -2.65 26.36 -3.43
N LEU A 344 -1.35 26.22 -3.72
CA LEU A 344 -0.36 26.03 -2.66
C LEU A 344 -0.20 27.32 -1.83
N PRO A 345 0.17 27.21 -0.54
CA PRO A 345 0.32 28.38 0.33
C PRO A 345 1.32 29.42 -0.18
N ASN A 346 1.10 30.69 0.16
CA ASN A 346 2.04 31.78 -0.14
C ASN A 346 3.12 31.91 0.93
N GLU A 347 2.89 31.30 2.11
CA GLU A 347 3.78 31.33 3.25
C GLU A 347 4.95 30.36 3.05
N PRO A 348 6.21 30.78 3.29
CA PRO A 348 7.35 29.87 3.27
C PRO A 348 7.25 28.86 4.41
N ASN A 349 8.15 27.87 4.41
CA ASN A 349 8.28 26.85 5.45
C ASN A 349 7.08 25.90 5.59
N ARG A 350 6.12 25.93 4.64
CA ARG A 350 4.98 25.01 4.60
C ARG A 350 5.17 23.80 3.69
N LEU A 351 6.16 23.86 2.79
CA LEU A 351 6.40 22.81 1.80
C LEU A 351 7.88 22.43 1.73
N LEU A 352 8.17 21.16 2.02
CA LEU A 352 9.46 20.52 1.77
C LEU A 352 9.29 19.42 0.72
N ILE A 353 10.07 19.49 -0.35
CA ILE A 353 10.14 18.49 -1.40
C ILE A 353 11.44 17.70 -1.26
N LEU A 354 11.35 16.37 -1.29
CA LEU A 354 12.48 15.45 -1.23
C LEU A 354 12.48 14.58 -2.49
N HIS A 355 13.63 14.36 -3.14
CA HIS A 355 13.66 13.46 -4.30
C HIS A 355 15.06 12.86 -4.55
N GLY A 356 15.12 11.57 -4.90
CA GLY A 356 16.30 10.94 -5.47
C GLY A 356 16.56 11.46 -6.89
N PHE A 357 17.80 11.84 -7.19
CA PHE A 357 18.11 12.43 -8.50
C PHE A 357 18.16 11.39 -9.62
N LEU A 358 18.45 10.13 -9.29
CA LEU A 358 18.59 9.01 -10.23
C LEU A 358 17.32 8.16 -10.32
N ASP A 359 16.18 8.68 -9.84
CA ASP A 359 14.90 7.98 -9.85
C ASP A 359 14.43 7.75 -11.29
N GLU A 360 14.36 6.48 -11.67
CA GLU A 360 13.90 6.01 -12.97
C GLU A 360 12.42 5.59 -12.97
N ASN A 361 11.80 5.49 -11.78
CA ASN A 361 10.40 5.13 -11.63
C ASN A 361 9.56 6.42 -11.64
N VAL A 362 9.67 7.22 -10.59
CA VAL A 362 9.08 8.57 -10.55
C VAL A 362 10.20 9.50 -10.97
N HIS A 363 10.34 9.74 -12.27
CA HIS A 363 11.46 10.53 -12.78
C HIS A 363 11.57 11.87 -12.03
N PHE A 364 12.79 12.32 -11.73
CA PHE A 364 13.05 13.63 -11.10
C PHE A 364 12.41 14.82 -11.88
N PHE A 365 11.96 14.57 -13.12
CA PHE A 365 11.15 15.47 -13.92
C PHE A 365 9.92 15.95 -13.14
N HIS A 366 9.27 15.10 -12.34
CA HIS A 366 8.11 15.50 -11.54
C HIS A 366 8.43 16.65 -10.58
N THR A 367 9.54 16.56 -9.85
CA THR A 367 9.98 17.65 -8.97
C THR A 367 10.48 18.85 -9.78
N ASN A 368 11.27 18.62 -10.83
CA ASN A 368 11.78 19.71 -11.68
C ASN A 368 10.64 20.53 -12.32
N PHE A 369 9.61 19.85 -12.83
CA PHE A 369 8.43 20.48 -13.42
C PHE A 369 7.61 21.23 -12.36
N LEU A 370 7.36 20.62 -11.20
CA LEU A 370 6.66 21.29 -10.10
C LEU A 370 7.40 22.56 -9.64
N VAL A 371 8.72 22.50 -9.48
CA VAL A 371 9.54 23.67 -9.12
C VAL A 371 9.42 24.77 -10.17
N SER A 372 9.43 24.43 -11.48
CA SER A 372 9.19 25.41 -12.54
C SER A 372 7.83 26.10 -12.41
N GLN A 373 6.78 25.34 -12.10
CA GLN A 373 5.43 25.89 -11.91
C GLN A 373 5.32 26.75 -10.65
N LEU A 374 5.95 26.33 -9.54
CA LEU A 374 6.02 27.11 -8.29
C LEU A 374 6.71 28.46 -8.52
N ILE A 375 7.84 28.48 -9.24
CA ILE A 375 8.56 29.71 -9.59
C ILE A 375 7.67 30.64 -10.40
N ARG A 376 6.97 30.12 -11.42
CA ARG A 376 6.05 30.91 -12.26
C ARG A 376 4.89 31.50 -11.44
N ALA A 377 4.40 30.76 -10.45
CA ALA A 377 3.32 31.19 -9.57
C ALA A 377 3.78 32.02 -8.36
N GLY A 378 5.09 32.27 -8.20
CA GLY A 378 5.64 33.02 -7.06
C GLY A 378 5.49 32.31 -5.71
N LYS A 379 5.46 30.97 -5.70
CA LYS A 379 5.22 30.16 -4.50
C LYS A 379 6.53 29.71 -3.85
N PRO A 380 6.68 29.83 -2.51
CA PRO A 380 7.88 29.38 -1.82
C PRO A 380 7.92 27.86 -1.67
N TYR A 381 9.13 27.29 -1.64
CA TYR A 381 9.36 25.87 -1.37
C TYR A 381 10.76 25.65 -0.79
N SER A 382 10.92 24.54 -0.05
CA SER A 382 12.23 23.97 0.29
C SER A 382 12.45 22.69 -0.51
N LEU A 383 13.68 22.43 -0.94
CA LEU A 383 14.02 21.25 -1.75
C LEU A 383 15.28 20.59 -1.22
N GLN A 384 15.21 19.28 -1.01
CA GLN A 384 16.37 18.42 -0.74
C GLN A 384 16.48 17.36 -1.85
N ILE A 385 17.67 17.28 -2.44
CA ILE A 385 18.00 16.28 -3.45
C ILE A 385 18.91 15.23 -2.81
N TYR A 386 18.70 13.97 -3.17
CA TYR A 386 19.60 12.86 -2.86
C TYR A 386 20.28 12.39 -4.16
N PRO A 387 21.50 12.87 -4.46
CA PRO A 387 22.10 12.75 -5.80
C PRO A 387 22.37 11.32 -6.25
N ASN A 388 22.59 10.39 -5.31
CA ASN A 388 22.97 9.01 -5.58
C ASN A 388 21.81 8.03 -5.38
N GLU A 389 20.62 8.53 -5.05
CA GLU A 389 19.45 7.71 -4.76
C GLU A 389 18.48 7.69 -5.94
N ARG A 390 17.77 6.57 -6.06
CA ARG A 390 16.68 6.36 -7.04
C ARG A 390 15.34 6.51 -6.32
N HIS A 391 14.34 5.67 -6.67
CA HIS A 391 13.06 5.62 -5.95
C HIS A 391 13.14 5.05 -4.51
N SER A 392 14.31 4.61 -4.10
CA SER A 392 14.59 4.08 -2.76
C SER A 392 15.87 4.72 -2.24
N ILE A 393 15.91 5.00 -0.94
CA ILE A 393 17.15 5.38 -0.26
C ILE A 393 17.87 4.10 0.16
N ARG A 394 19.05 3.86 -0.41
CA ARG A 394 19.88 2.67 -0.17
C ARG A 394 21.16 2.99 0.60
N CYS A 395 21.79 4.12 0.30
CA CYS A 395 22.99 4.54 1.01
C CYS A 395 22.59 4.96 2.45
N PRO A 396 23.21 4.40 3.50
CA PRO A 396 22.90 4.76 4.88
C PRO A 396 23.00 6.26 5.15
N GLU A 397 24.05 6.91 4.62
CA GLU A 397 24.32 8.34 4.78
C GLU A 397 23.18 9.21 4.21
N SER A 398 22.61 8.83 3.07
CA SER A 398 21.41 9.49 2.52
C SER A 398 20.21 9.33 3.46
N GLY A 399 20.05 8.15 4.05
CA GLY A 399 18.97 7.83 4.98
C GLY A 399 19.08 8.63 6.28
N GLU A 400 20.27 8.66 6.87
CA GLU A 400 20.58 9.46 8.06
C GLU A 400 20.32 10.95 7.81
N HIS A 401 20.81 11.49 6.69
CA HIS A 401 20.56 12.88 6.31
C HIS A 401 19.07 13.17 6.11
N TYR A 402 18.33 12.27 5.46
CA TYR A 402 16.88 12.37 5.32
C TYR A 402 16.18 12.48 6.68
N GLU A 403 16.51 11.60 7.61
CA GLU A 403 15.86 11.58 8.92
C GLU A 403 16.20 12.83 9.74
N ILE A 404 17.46 13.28 9.73
CA ILE A 404 17.87 14.53 10.38
C ILE A 404 17.12 15.72 9.78
N THR A 405 17.02 15.80 8.46
CA THR A 405 16.34 16.90 7.76
C THR A 405 14.84 16.91 8.09
N LEU A 406 14.19 15.74 8.10
CA LEU A 406 12.78 15.60 8.46
C LEU A 406 12.52 16.08 9.90
N LEU A 407 13.31 15.58 10.86
CA LEU A 407 13.18 15.95 12.27
C LEU A 407 13.40 17.45 12.49
N HIS A 408 14.45 18.00 11.88
CA HIS A 408 14.77 19.41 11.99
C HIS A 408 13.67 20.28 11.35
N PHE A 409 13.17 19.91 10.18
CA PHE A 409 12.12 20.65 9.50
C PHE A 409 10.82 20.67 10.31
N LEU A 410 10.43 19.53 10.90
CA LEU A 410 9.27 19.47 11.79
C LEU A 410 9.49 20.34 13.04
N GLN A 411 10.66 20.25 13.67
CA GLN A 411 10.97 21.02 14.89
C GLN A 411 10.91 22.54 14.68
N GLN A 412 11.34 23.03 13.52
CA GLN A 412 11.37 24.48 13.25
C GLN A 412 10.03 25.04 12.76
N ASN A 413 9.19 24.22 12.15
CA ASN A 413 8.06 24.70 11.34
C ASN A 413 6.68 24.15 11.77
N LEU A 414 6.63 23.28 12.79
CA LEU A 414 5.40 22.70 13.33
C LEU A 414 5.36 22.83 14.86
#